data_AF-A0AAW0Z006-F1
#
_entry.id   AF-A0AAW0Z006-F1
#
_cell.length_a   1.000
_cell.length_b   1.000
_cell.length_c   1.000
_cell.angle_alpha   90.00
_cell.angle_beta   90.00
_cell.angle_gamma   90.00
#
_symmetry.space_group_name_H-M   'P 1'
#
loop_
_entity.id
_entity.type
_entity.pdbx_description
1 polymer ?
#
loop_
_entity_poly.entity_id
_entity_poly.type
_entity_poly.pdbx_seq_one_letter_code
_entity_poly.pdbx_strand_id
1 'polypeptide(L)'
;MSFSNDQVDITCYEIIREENGKPVLGRNPYETRIRINEKFQVLFEAWHKRHEQNCPLSDFEFLYFPQGMGHGDTCMRLQSNQTPEEVHMRERAKIYAKRKDLNCNCDVEPSITTSAVA
;
A
#
# COMPACT_ATOMS: atom_id res chain seq x y z
N MET A 1 29.89 -1.10 13.70
CA MET A 1 28.77 -0.15 13.88
C MET A 1 28.57 0.56 12.55
N SER A 2 27.45 0.60 11.87
CA SER A 2 26.15 -0.08 11.90
C SER A 2 25.67 0.10 10.46
N PHE A 3 25.18 -0.94 9.78
CA PHE A 3 24.61 -0.76 8.45
C PHE A 3 23.30 0.02 8.64
N SER A 4 23.34 1.33 8.43
CA SER A 4 22.13 2.15 8.31
C SER A 4 21.40 1.68 7.05
N ASN A 5 20.56 0.66 7.19
CA ASN A 5 19.58 0.31 6.17
C ASN A 5 18.50 1.40 6.23
N ASP A 6 18.80 2.58 5.67
CA ASP A 6 17.87 3.71 5.54
C ASP A 6 16.78 3.44 4.48
N GLN A 7 16.43 2.16 4.27
CA GLN A 7 15.49 1.70 3.26
C GLN A 7 14.40 0.87 3.92
N VAL A 8 13.18 1.07 3.45
CA VAL A 8 12.01 0.32 3.87
C VAL A 8 11.60 -0.60 2.73
N ASP A 9 11.56 -1.90 3.01
CA ASP A 9 10.90 -2.88 2.14
C ASP A 9 9.39 -2.61 2.14
N ILE A 10 8.79 -2.47 0.96
CA ILE A 10 7.37 -2.20 0.79
C ILE A 10 6.75 -3.21 -0.17
N THR A 11 5.63 -3.80 0.23
CA THR A 11 4.74 -4.55 -0.65
C THR A 11 3.46 -3.75 -0.87
N CYS A 12 3.24 -3.30 -2.10
CA CYS A 12 2.03 -2.59 -2.49
C CYS A 12 1.05 -3.53 -3.21
N TYR A 13 -0.14 -3.70 -2.63
CA TYR A 13 -1.23 -4.50 -3.20
C TYR A 13 -2.25 -3.58 -3.86
N GLU A 14 -2.88 -4.04 -4.94
CA GLU A 14 -4.04 -3.37 -5.52
C GLU A 14 -5.33 -3.93 -4.91
N ILE A 15 -6.24 -3.06 -4.46
CA ILE A 15 -7.61 -3.42 -4.12
C ILE A 15 -8.43 -3.34 -5.41
N ILE A 16 -8.86 -4.49 -5.92
CA ILE A 16 -9.52 -4.60 -7.23
C ILE A 16 -11.06 -4.60 -7.13
N ARG A 17 -11.61 -5.06 -6.00
CA ARG A 17 -13.06 -5.11 -5.76
C ARG A 17 -13.38 -5.26 -4.27
N GLU A 18 -14.65 -5.08 -3.93
CA GLU A 18 -15.22 -5.52 -2.65
C GLU A 18 -16.02 -6.81 -2.86
N GLU A 19 -15.89 -7.76 -1.92
CA GLU A 19 -16.69 -8.98 -1.89
C GLU A 19 -17.16 -9.23 -0.44
N ASN A 20 -18.48 -9.29 -0.24
CA ASN A 20 -19.10 -9.47 1.09
C ASN A 20 -18.63 -8.45 2.15
N GLY A 21 -18.50 -7.17 1.77
CA GLY A 21 -18.06 -6.10 2.67
C GLY A 21 -16.55 -6.12 2.97
N LYS A 22 -15.75 -6.89 2.23
CA LYS A 22 -14.31 -7.01 2.42
C LYS A 22 -13.53 -6.64 1.15
N PRO A 23 -12.44 -5.86 1.25
CA PRO A 23 -11.55 -5.59 0.12
C PRO A 23 -10.86 -6.87 -0.37
N VAL A 24 -10.87 -7.07 -1.69
CA VAL A 24 -10.18 -8.17 -2.38
C VAL A 24 -8.94 -7.62 -3.09
N LEU A 25 -7.80 -8.29 -2.86
CA LEU A 25 -6.51 -7.91 -3.43
C LEU A 25 -6.28 -8.53 -4.82
N GLY A 26 -5.61 -7.78 -5.67
CA GLY A 26 -5.06 -8.26 -6.94
C GLY A 26 -3.98 -9.33 -6.71
N ARG A 27 -3.77 -10.18 -7.73
CA ARG A 27 -2.85 -11.33 -7.62
C ARG A 27 -1.37 -10.96 -7.70
N ASN A 28 -1.05 -9.78 -8.22
CA ASN A 28 0.31 -9.35 -8.53
C ASN A 28 0.70 -8.18 -7.62
N PRO A 29 1.22 -8.42 -6.41
CA PRO A 29 1.74 -7.35 -5.58
C PRO A 29 2.98 -6.70 -6.23
N TYR A 30 3.18 -5.41 -5.96
CA TYR A 30 4.38 -4.68 -6.30
C TYR A 30 5.32 -4.63 -5.11
N GLU A 31 6.46 -5.30 -5.21
CA GLU A 31 7.50 -5.28 -4.19
C GLU A 31 8.59 -4.27 -4.57
N THR A 32 8.93 -3.38 -3.65
CA THR A 32 9.96 -2.36 -3.88
C THR A 32 10.66 -1.97 -2.58
N ARG A 33 11.73 -1.19 -2.71
CA ARG A 33 12.44 -0.55 -1.60
C ARG A 33 12.50 0.95 -1.86
N ILE A 34 12.18 1.73 -0.85
CA ILE A 34 12.33 3.19 -0.90
C ILE A 34 13.13 3.65 0.30
N ARG A 35 13.82 4.79 0.17
CA ARG A 35 14.54 5.35 1.32
C ARG A 35 13.58 5.93 2.35
N ILE A 36 13.97 5.92 3.61
CA ILE A 36 13.10 6.39 4.70
C ILE A 36 12.73 7.88 4.59
N ASN A 37 13.58 8.67 3.92
CA ASN A 37 13.41 10.09 3.64
C ASN A 37 12.96 10.39 2.20
N GLU A 38 12.69 9.36 1.40
CA GLU A 38 12.21 9.51 0.03
C GLU A 38 10.69 9.68 0.01
N LYS A 39 10.20 10.54 -0.88
CA LYS A 39 8.77 10.83 -1.00
C LYS A 39 8.03 9.65 -1.60
N PHE A 40 6.83 9.37 -1.09
CA PHE A 40 5.96 8.33 -1.63
C PHE A 40 5.56 8.55 -3.10
N GLN A 41 5.64 9.79 -3.61
CA GLN A 41 5.48 10.08 -5.03
C GLN A 41 6.29 9.12 -5.92
N VAL A 42 7.53 8.81 -5.55
CA VAL A 42 8.39 7.90 -6.32
C VAL A 42 7.80 6.49 -6.35
N LEU A 43 7.31 6.00 -5.21
CA LEU A 43 6.65 4.70 -5.10
C LEU A 43 5.35 4.65 -5.91
N PHE A 44 4.54 5.70 -5.84
CA PHE A 44 3.24 5.80 -6.51
C PHE A 44 3.39 5.79 -8.04
N GLU A 45 4.33 6.58 -8.56
CA GLU A 45 4.64 6.63 -9.98
C GLU A 45 5.21 5.30 -10.49
N ALA A 46 6.11 4.68 -9.72
CA ALA A 46 6.69 3.39 -10.07
C ALA A 46 5.65 2.26 -10.08
N TRP A 47 4.76 2.23 -9.08
CA TRP A 47 3.64 1.31 -9.02
C TRP A 47 2.71 1.47 -10.23
N HIS A 48 2.30 2.71 -10.53
CA HIS A 48 1.38 3.04 -11.63
C HIS A 48 1.94 2.66 -13.00
N LYS A 49 3.21 3.00 -13.24
CA LYS A 49 3.92 2.62 -14.47
C LYS A 49 4.01 1.09 -14.63
N ARG A 50 4.19 0.35 -13.53
CA ARG A 50 4.31 -1.12 -13.56
C ARG A 50 2.98 -1.83 -13.84
N HIS A 51 1.87 -1.26 -13.38
CA HIS A 51 0.55 -1.87 -13.51
C HIS A 51 -0.18 -1.47 -14.81
N GLU A 52 0.47 -0.70 -15.70
CA GLU A 52 -0.07 -0.26 -16.99
C GLU A 52 -1.51 0.28 -16.86
N GLN A 53 -1.73 1.10 -15.83
CA GLN A 53 -3.06 1.57 -15.49
C GLN A 53 -3.59 2.53 -16.56
N ASN A 54 -4.76 2.22 -17.11
CA ASN A 54 -5.43 3.04 -18.13
C ASN A 54 -6.01 4.35 -17.56
N CYS A 55 -6.03 4.51 -16.23
CA CYS A 55 -6.49 5.70 -15.53
C CYS A 55 -5.31 6.48 -14.90
N PRO A 56 -5.44 7.80 -14.69
CA PRO A 56 -4.37 8.60 -14.10
C PRO A 56 -4.09 8.22 -12.64
N LEU A 57 -2.85 8.44 -12.19
CA LEU A 57 -2.43 8.18 -10.80
C LEU A 57 -3.32 8.91 -9.77
N SER A 58 -3.86 10.08 -10.13
CA SER A 58 -4.78 10.86 -9.29
C SER A 58 -6.08 10.14 -8.95
N ASP A 59 -6.45 9.09 -9.70
CA ASP A 59 -7.67 8.31 -9.46
C ASP A 59 -7.44 7.21 -8.42
N PHE A 60 -6.22 7.08 -7.90
CA PHE A 60 -5.88 6.14 -6.85
C PHE A 60 -5.69 6.86 -5.51
N GLU A 61 -6.04 6.15 -4.45
CA GLU A 61 -5.65 6.45 -3.07
C GLU A 61 -4.76 5.31 -2.56
N PHE A 62 -3.72 5.66 -1.79
CA PHE A 62 -2.78 4.72 -1.22
C PHE A 62 -2.98 4.66 0.29
N LEU A 63 -3.27 3.46 0.80
CA LEU A 63 -3.67 3.21 2.17
C LEU A 63 -2.56 2.46 2.90
N TYR A 64 -2.25 2.86 4.13
CA TYR A 64 -1.28 2.23 5.01
C TYR A 64 -1.91 1.91 6.36
N PHE A 65 -1.67 0.70 6.86
CA PHE A 65 -2.18 0.21 8.14
C PHE A 65 -0.99 -0.02 9.09
N PRO A 66 -0.59 0.98 9.90
CA PRO A 66 0.64 0.92 10.67
C PRO A 66 0.65 -0.16 11.76
N GLN A 67 -0.51 -0.47 12.35
CA GLN A 67 -0.55 -1.37 13.51
C GLN A 67 -0.63 -2.85 13.13
N GLY A 68 -1.36 -3.22 12.08
CA GLY A 68 -1.57 -4.61 11.65
C GLY A 68 -2.20 -5.50 12.74
N MET A 69 -3.33 -6.14 12.44
CA MET A 69 -4.12 -6.99 13.35
C MET A 69 -4.65 -6.32 14.65
N GLY A 70 -5.94 -5.98 14.63
CA GLY A 70 -6.80 -6.09 15.82
C GLY A 70 -6.82 -4.93 16.82
N HIS A 71 -6.04 -3.87 16.62
CA HIS A 71 -6.09 -2.67 17.45
C HIS A 71 -6.33 -1.41 16.62
N GLY A 72 -7.60 -1.09 16.40
CA GLY A 72 -8.04 0.23 15.95
C GLY A 72 -7.88 0.52 14.45
N ASP A 73 -8.97 1.02 13.89
CA ASP A 73 -9.24 1.31 12.47
C ASP A 73 -8.45 2.49 11.89
N THR A 74 -7.18 2.68 12.24
CA THR A 74 -6.42 3.83 11.74
C THR A 74 -5.78 3.52 10.39
N CYS A 75 -6.62 3.39 9.37
CA CYS A 75 -6.20 3.45 7.97
C CYS A 75 -5.64 4.85 7.69
N MET A 76 -4.37 4.92 7.30
CA MET A 76 -3.72 6.17 6.89
C MET A 76 -3.74 6.31 5.37
N ARG A 77 -4.33 7.41 4.88
CA ARG A 77 -4.20 7.80 3.47
C ARG A 77 -2.87 8.50 3.25
N LEU A 78 -1.93 7.83 2.60
CA LEU A 78 -0.61 8.37 2.29
C LEU A 78 -0.71 9.50 1.26
N GLN A 79 0.01 10.58 1.49
CA GLN A 79 0.15 11.68 0.56
C GLN A 79 1.46 11.54 -0.23
N SER A 80 1.47 12.00 -1.48
CA SER A 80 2.63 11.87 -2.37
C SER A 80 3.86 12.62 -1.87
N ASN A 81 3.66 13.71 -1.13
CA ASN A 81 4.73 14.52 -0.56
C ASN A 81 5.28 13.99 0.78
N GLN A 82 4.63 12.98 1.37
CA GLN A 82 5.07 12.38 2.63
C GLN A 82 6.21 11.37 2.42
N THR A 83 6.97 11.09 3.48
CA THR A 83 8.01 10.07 3.52
C THR A 83 7.65 8.92 4.47
N PRO A 84 8.30 7.74 4.35
CA PRO A 84 8.19 6.66 5.34
C PRO A 84 8.47 7.11 6.78
N GLU A 85 9.47 7.98 6.98
CA GLU A 85 9.82 8.51 8.31
C GLU A 85 8.66 9.29 8.93
N GLU A 86 8.03 10.19 8.17
CA GLU A 86 6.95 11.07 8.64
C GLU A 86 5.69 10.30 9.05
N VAL A 87 5.46 9.13 8.47
CA VAL A 87 4.32 8.25 8.81
C VAL A 87 4.71 7.11 9.73
N HIS A 88 5.94 7.14 10.29
CA HIS A 88 6.50 6.09 11.14
C HIS A 88 6.32 4.69 10.52
N MET A 89 6.64 4.57 9.22
CA MET A 89 6.47 3.35 8.46
C MET A 89 7.38 2.25 9.01
N ARG A 90 6.81 1.07 9.25
CA ARG A 90 7.56 -0.09 9.74
C ARG A 90 8.38 -0.73 8.62
N GLU A 91 9.41 -1.47 8.99
CA GLU A 91 10.11 -2.36 8.06
C GLU A 91 9.14 -3.39 7.47
N ARG A 92 9.28 -3.73 6.18
CA ARG A 92 8.40 -4.66 5.45
C ARG A 92 6.93 -4.21 5.48
N ALA A 93 6.70 -2.92 5.21
CA ALA A 93 5.38 -2.32 5.23
C ALA A 93 4.50 -2.80 4.07
N LYS A 94 3.20 -2.79 4.32
CA LYS A 94 2.17 -3.10 3.32
C LYS A 94 1.39 -1.85 3.00
N ILE A 95 1.27 -1.54 1.71
CA ILE A 95 0.47 -0.42 1.21
C ILE A 95 -0.60 -0.99 0.29
N TYR A 96 -1.75 -0.34 0.24
CA TYR A 96 -2.87 -0.75 -0.60
C TYR A 96 -3.26 0.38 -1.54
N ALA A 97 -3.08 0.17 -2.84
CA ALA A 97 -3.57 1.07 -3.88
C ALA A 97 -5.04 0.74 -4.17
N LYS A 98 -5.91 1.72 -4.10
CA LYS A 98 -7.34 1.58 -4.36
C LYS A 98 -7.79 2.66 -5.31
N ARG A 99 -8.64 2.33 -6.29
CA ARG A 99 -9.30 3.36 -7.09
C ARG A 99 -10.33 4.11 -6.26
N LYS A 100 -10.38 5.44 -6.41
CA LYS A 100 -11.30 6.32 -5.68
C LYS A 100 -12.77 6.05 -6.00
N ASP A 101 -13.06 5.56 -7.21
CA ASP A 101 -14.42 5.20 -7.64
C ASP A 101 -14.86 3.81 -7.16
N LEU A 102 -13.96 3.02 -6.58
CA LEU A 102 -14.30 1.74 -5.99
C LEU A 102 -15.00 1.97 -4.65
N ASN A 103 -16.28 1.63 -4.59
CA ASN A 103 -17.04 1.61 -3.34
C ASN A 103 -16.59 0.39 -2.51
N CYS A 104 -15.61 0.61 -1.64
CA CYS A 104 -15.02 -0.41 -0.77
C CYS A 104 -14.86 0.15 0.63
N ASN A 105 -15.24 -0.62 1.66
CA ASN A 105 -14.92 -0.30 3.04
C ASN A 105 -13.38 -0.31 3.22
N CYS A 106 -12.82 0.85 3.55
CA CYS A 106 -11.38 1.06 3.71
C CYS A 106 -10.93 1.04 5.17
N ASP A 107 -11.87 0.90 6.11
CA ASP A 107 -11.56 0.88 7.54
C ASP A 107 -11.04 -0.50 7.98
N VAL A 108 -11.19 -1.51 7.12
CA VAL A 108 -10.74 -2.88 7.35
C VAL A 108 -9.51 -3.19 6.51
N GLU A 109 -8.41 -3.59 7.16
CA GLU A 109 -7.21 -4.06 6.48
C GLU A 109 -7.55 -5.27 5.59
N PRO A 110 -7.19 -5.27 4.29
CA PRO A 110 -7.44 -6.40 3.42
C PRO A 110 -6.74 -7.66 3.92
N SER A 111 -7.51 -8.73 4.06
CA SER A 111 -6.95 -10.05 4.35
C SER A 111 -6.09 -10.48 3.17
N ILE A 112 -4.79 -10.62 3.38
CA ILE A 112 -3.90 -11.28 2.43
C ILE A 112 -4.21 -12.76 2.54
N THR A 113 -5.26 -13.19 1.84
CA THR A 113 -5.45 -14.61 1.59
C THR A 113 -4.40 -14.97 0.55
N THR A 114 -3.24 -15.44 1.01
CA THR A 114 -2.40 -16.30 0.19
C THR A 114 -3.26 -17.51 -0.16
N SER A 115 -3.99 -17.44 -1.27
CA SER A 115 -4.38 -18.65 -1.98
C SER A 115 -3.09 -19.27 -2.47
N ALA A 116 -2.40 -19.98 -1.58
CA ALA A 116 -1.47 -21.02 -1.94
C ALA A 116 -2.31 -22.06 -2.69
N VAL A 117 -2.33 -21.93 -4.01
CA VAL A 117 -2.79 -23.00 -4.88
C VAL A 117 -1.56 -23.86 -5.14
N ALA A 118 -1.39 -24.89 -4.32
CA ALA A 118 -0.76 -26.15 -4.66
C ALA A 118 -1.15 -27.19 -3.60
#